data_AF-A0A4Q5S7W6-F1
#
_entry.id   AF-A0A4Q5S7W6-F1
#
_cell.length_a   1.000
_cell.length_b   1.000
_cell.length_c   1.000
_cell.angle_alpha   90.00
_cell.angle_beta   90.00
_cell.angle_gamma   90.00
#
_symmetry.space_group_name_H-M   'P 1'
#
loop_
_entity.id
_entity.type
_entity.pdbx_description
1 polymer ?
#
loop_
_entity_poly.entity_id
_entity_poly.type
_entity_poly.pdbx_seq_one_letter_code
_entity_poly.pdbx_strand_id
1 'polypeptide(L)'
;MNTRRGFIRNSALLAASAVVAPQIGLAGINNKKAQQDIIIGHGKHRYRVDPAWAKINASQTPLANCHEMVFDSQGRLIMLG
;
A
#
# COMPACT_ATOMS: atom_id res chain seq x y z
N MET A 1 -38.47 -35.29 -4.95
CA MET A 1 -37.98 -35.99 -3.73
C MET A 1 -36.51 -35.68 -3.55
N ASN A 2 -36.15 -34.88 -2.53
CA ASN A 2 -34.76 -34.67 -2.17
C ASN A 2 -34.22 -35.96 -1.55
N THR A 3 -33.31 -36.64 -2.25
CA THR A 3 -32.70 -37.88 -1.74
C THR A 3 -31.63 -37.54 -0.72
N ARG A 4 -31.53 -38.32 0.37
CA ARG A 4 -30.49 -38.16 1.40
C ARG A 4 -29.08 -38.10 0.79
N ARG A 5 -28.84 -38.88 -0.27
CA ARG A 5 -27.60 -38.87 -1.05
C ARG A 5 -27.35 -37.57 -1.81
N GLY A 6 -28.39 -36.91 -2.33
CA GLY A 6 -28.29 -35.61 -2.97
C GLY A 6 -27.91 -34.50 -1.98
N PHE A 7 -28.50 -34.52 -0.79
CA PHE A 7 -28.13 -33.59 0.28
C PHE A 7 -26.67 -33.75 0.70
N ILE A 8 -26.20 -34.98 0.95
CA ILE A 8 -24.80 -35.25 1.33
C ILE A 8 -23.84 -34.76 0.24
N ARG A 9 -24.15 -35.02 -1.05
CA ARG A 9 -23.30 -34.61 -2.17
C ARG A 9 -23.21 -33.09 -2.29
N ASN A 10 -24.33 -32.39 -2.15
CA ASN A 10 -24.36 -30.93 -2.27
C ASN A 10 -23.68 -30.26 -1.07
N SER A 11 -23.91 -30.75 0.15
CA SER A 11 -23.25 -30.25 1.36
C SER A 11 -21.74 -30.49 1.33
N ALA A 12 -21.28 -31.63 0.82
CA ALA A 12 -19.85 -31.91 0.65
C ALA A 12 -19.19 -30.99 -0.38
N LEU A 13 -19.87 -30.70 -1.51
CA LEU A 13 -19.36 -29.77 -2.53
C LEU A 13 -19.22 -28.34 -1.98
N LEU A 14 -20.22 -27.87 -1.22
CA LEU A 14 -20.24 -26.54 -0.62
C LEU A 14 -19.17 -26.40 0.48
N ALA A 15 -18.94 -27.45 1.27
CA ALA A 15 -17.87 -27.45 2.26
C ALA A 15 -16.48 -27.40 1.60
N ALA A 16 -16.28 -28.13 0.51
CA ALA A 16 -15.02 -28.13 -0.23
C ALA A 16 -14.71 -26.75 -0.86
N SER A 17 -15.71 -26.08 -1.44
CA SER A 17 -15.51 -24.74 -2.01
C SER A 17 -15.24 -23.67 -0.94
N ALA A 18 -15.84 -23.77 0.24
CA ALA A 18 -15.58 -22.88 1.36
C ALA A 18 -14.14 -22.99 1.91
N VAL A 19 -13.51 -24.17 1.81
CA VAL A 19 -12.11 -24.37 2.22
C VAL A 19 -11.12 -23.81 1.18
N VAL A 20 -11.46 -23.83 -0.12
CA VAL A 20 -10.56 -23.36 -1.21
C VAL A 20 -10.72 -21.86 -1.52
N ALA A 21 -11.90 -21.27 -1.31
CA ALA A 21 -12.14 -19.85 -1.59
C ALA A 21 -11.18 -18.86 -0.89
N PRO A 22 -10.75 -19.04 0.37
CA PRO A 22 -9.90 -18.08 1.06
C PRO A 22 -8.49 -17.96 0.48
N GLN A 23 -7.98 -18.98 -0.23
CA GLN A 23 -6.61 -18.93 -0.75
C GLN A 23 -6.50 -18.21 -2.10
N ILE A 24 -7.61 -18.05 -2.83
CA ILE A 24 -7.61 -17.34 -4.12
C ILE A 24 -8.12 -15.90 -3.95
N GLY A 25 -9.13 -15.67 -3.09
CA GLY A 25 -9.69 -14.34 -2.84
C GLY A 25 -8.83 -13.43 -1.95
N LEU A 26 -8.01 -14.00 -1.06
CA LEU A 26 -7.18 -13.24 -0.12
C LEU A 26 -5.73 -13.05 -0.60
N ALA A 27 -5.34 -13.67 -1.71
CA ALA A 27 -4.02 -13.46 -2.32
C ALA A 27 -3.89 -12.07 -2.98
N GLY A 28 -5.00 -11.40 -3.31
CA GLY A 28 -5.02 -10.09 -3.97
C GLY A 28 -5.22 -8.88 -3.06
N ILE A 29 -5.53 -9.07 -1.77
CA ILE A 29 -5.84 -7.96 -0.84
C ILE A 29 -4.57 -7.43 -0.16
N ASN A 30 -3.47 -8.17 -0.22
CA ASN A 30 -2.17 -7.70 0.23
C ASN A 30 -1.49 -6.91 -0.88
N ASN A 31 -2.13 -5.81 -1.29
CA ASN A 31 -1.52 -4.76 -2.09
C ASN A 31 -0.56 -3.94 -1.19
N LYS A 32 0.27 -4.63 -0.40
CA LYS A 32 1.53 -4.05 0.04
C LYS A 32 2.32 -3.94 -1.24
N LYS A 33 2.22 -2.79 -1.93
CA LYS A 33 3.20 -2.41 -2.94
C LYS A 33 4.54 -2.77 -2.30
N ALA A 34 5.21 -3.79 -2.86
CA ALA A 34 6.57 -4.09 -2.45
C ALA A 34 7.27 -2.75 -2.60
N GLN A 35 7.67 -2.16 -1.48
CA GLN A 35 8.36 -0.88 -1.46
C GLN A 35 9.61 -1.14 -2.30
N GLN A 36 9.57 -0.75 -3.57
CA GLN A 36 10.70 -0.95 -4.44
C GLN A 36 11.81 -0.13 -3.82
N ASP A 37 12.93 -0.77 -3.49
CA ASP A 37 14.10 -0.08 -2.99
C ASP A 37 14.64 0.78 -4.12
N ILE A 38 14.14 2.02 -4.21
CA ILE A 38 14.57 2.99 -5.20
C ILE A 38 16.00 3.39 -4.81
N ILE A 39 16.96 3.01 -5.66
CA ILE A 39 18.36 3.43 -5.52
C ILE A 39 18.63 4.59 -6.48
N ILE A 40 19.14 5.69 -5.96
CA ILE A 40 19.57 6.88 -6.73
C ILE A 40 21.10 7.03 -6.67
N GLY A 41 21.70 7.76 -7.62
CA GLY A 41 23.14 8.03 -7.69
C GLY A 41 23.91 7.13 -8.66
N HIS A 42 25.23 7.34 -8.78
CA HIS A 42 26.09 6.72 -9.79
C HIS A 42 27.43 6.25 -9.22
N GLY A 43 28.00 5.20 -9.82
CA GLY A 43 29.30 4.65 -9.45
C GLY A 43 29.34 4.18 -7.99
N LYS A 44 30.27 4.73 -7.21
CA LYS A 44 30.43 4.40 -5.78
C LYS A 44 29.43 5.12 -4.87
N HIS A 45 28.75 6.17 -5.36
CA HIS A 45 27.81 6.95 -4.57
C HIS A 45 26.39 6.61 -4.99
N ARG A 46 25.80 5.65 -4.29
CA ARG A 46 24.41 5.22 -4.47
C ARG A 46 23.69 5.28 -3.12
N TYR A 47 22.46 5.78 -3.14
CA TYR A 47 21.65 6.03 -1.95
C TYR A 47 20.30 5.32 -2.10
N ARG A 48 19.83 4.69 -1.03
CA ARG A 48 18.49 4.11 -0.99
C ARG A 48 17.50 5.16 -0.52
N VAL A 49 16.44 5.38 -1.30
CA VAL A 49 15.35 6.26 -0.92
C VAL A 49 14.54 5.59 0.19
N ASP A 50 14.38 6.30 1.31
CA ASP A 50 13.47 5.91 2.38
C ASP A 50 12.30 6.90 2.44
N PRO A 51 11.14 6.57 1.86
CA PRO A 51 9.95 7.42 1.91
C PRO A 51 9.40 7.63 3.33
N ALA A 52 9.78 6.77 4.29
CA ALA A 52 9.34 6.83 5.67
C ALA A 52 10.37 7.50 6.60
N TRP A 53 11.47 8.05 6.05
CA TRP A 53 12.53 8.66 6.85
C TRP A 53 12.01 9.86 7.67
N ALA A 54 11.18 10.69 7.04
CA ALA A 54 10.60 11.88 7.64
C ALA A 54 9.23 11.53 8.25
N LYS A 55 9.18 11.36 9.57
CA LYS A 55 7.92 11.22 10.33
C LYS A 55 7.36 12.60 10.69
N ILE A 56 7.17 13.45 9.68
CA ILE A 56 6.75 14.84 9.84
C ILE A 56 5.23 14.88 9.71
N ASN A 57 4.57 15.59 10.61
CA ASN A 57 3.14 15.84 10.57
C ASN A 57 2.93 17.35 10.62
N ALA A 58 2.28 17.94 9.62
CA ALA A 58 2.09 19.39 9.55
C ALA A 58 1.40 19.98 10.80
N SER A 59 0.56 19.19 11.48
CA SER A 59 -0.11 19.60 12.72
C SER A 59 0.77 19.52 13.97
N GLN A 60 1.85 18.71 13.95
CA GLN A 60 2.72 18.47 15.11
C GLN A 60 4.12 19.07 14.95
N THR A 61 4.60 19.18 13.71
CA THR A 61 5.89 19.77 13.33
C THR A 61 5.64 20.81 12.24
N PRO A 62 5.03 21.95 12.58
CA PRO A 62 4.86 23.05 11.64
C PRO A 62 6.25 23.58 11.27
N LEU A 63 6.55 23.65 9.97
CA LEU A 63 7.80 24.25 9.51
C LEU A 63 7.71 25.76 9.73
N ALA A 64 8.48 26.24 10.71
CA ALA A 64 8.48 27.64 11.14
C ALA A 64 9.57 28.48 10.45
N ASN A 65 10.50 27.86 9.71
CA ASN A 65 11.57 28.57 9.03
C ASN A 65 11.56 28.24 7.54
N CYS A 66 10.84 29.06 6.80
CA CYS A 66 10.61 28.93 5.37
C CYS A 66 11.49 29.94 4.63
N HIS A 67 12.81 29.72 4.65
CA HIS A 67 13.75 30.62 3.99
C HIS A 67 13.56 30.63 2.46
N GLU A 68 12.96 29.56 1.91
CA GLU A 68 12.75 29.40 0.48
C GLU A 68 11.31 28.95 0.16
N MET A 69 10.32 29.64 0.73
CA MET A 69 8.93 29.49 0.29
C MET A 69 8.59 30.48 -0.82
N VAL A 70 8.02 29.97 -1.91
CA VAL A 70 7.55 30.78 -3.04
C VAL A 70 6.13 30.36 -3.41
N PHE A 71 5.27 31.36 -3.64
CA PHE A 71 3.95 31.14 -4.25
C PHE A 71 4.07 31.13 -5.76
N ASP A 72 3.44 30.16 -6.41
CA ASP A 72 3.34 30.16 -7.88
C ASP A 72 2.10 30.91 -8.39
N SER A 73 2.01 31.08 -9.71
CA SER A 73 0.88 31.78 -10.35
C SER A 73 -0.47 31.06 -10.20
N GLN A 74 -0.47 29.83 -9.70
CA GLN A 74 -1.66 29.02 -9.45
C GLN A 74 -2.07 29.06 -7.97
N GLY A 75 -1.39 29.89 -7.15
CA GLY A 75 -1.70 30.05 -5.72
C GLY A 75 -1.22 28.89 -4.85
N ARG A 76 -0.31 28.04 -5.35
CA ARG A 76 0.28 26.96 -4.56
C ARG A 76 1.46 27.49 -3.77
N LEU A 77 1.58 27.09 -2.51
CA LEU A 77 2.74 27.39 -1.67
C LEU A 77 3.78 26.27 -1.83
N ILE A 78 4.90 26.60 -2.45
CA ILE A 78 5.99 25.66 -2.71
C ILE A 78 7.10 25.98 -1.72
N MET A 79 7.49 24.98 -0.92
CA MET A 79 8.71 25.04 -0.13
C MET A 79 9.83 24.43 -0.94
N LEU A 80 10.84 25.24 -1.25
CA LEU A 80 12.13 24.78 -1.72
C LEU A 80 12.98 24.48 -0.47
N GLY A 81 13.74 23.40 -0.51
CA GLY A 81 14.59 22.94 0.57
C GLY A 81 15.76 22.15 0.03
#